data_AF-D3DII5-F1
#
_entry.id   AF-D3DII5-F1
#
_cell.length_a   1.000
_cell.length_b   1.000
_cell.length_c   1.000
_cell.angle_alpha   90.00
_cell.angle_beta   90.00
_cell.angle_gamma   90.00
#
_symmetry.space_group_name_H-M   'P 1'
#
loop_
_entity.id
_entity.type
_entity.pdbx_description
1 polymer ?
#
loop_
_entity_poly.entity_id
_entity_poly.type
_entity_poly.pdbx_seq_one_letter_code
_entity_poly.pdbx_strand_id
1 'polypeptide(L)'
;MALEEMQVEFLINPLKNRVWAVSMPDGELMDDIISIKRAVFCLESNEQYWLNPFGGSYMWTTKMSEPYEEEFVKFKKEAQQYMCIFDLSISDLQYMDFSPVDGTLLFDEEELRKKLSGDDYREFVSLMKELWEYVKED
;
A
#
# COMPACT_ATOMS: atom_id res chain seq x y z
N MET A 1 35.34 -0.03 5.93
CA MET A 1 34.13 -0.87 6.09
C MET A 1 32.98 0.09 6.29
N ALA A 2 32.18 0.31 5.26
CA ALA A 2 30.93 1.04 5.42
C ALA A 2 29.99 0.11 6.18
N LEU A 3 29.53 0.52 7.36
CA LEU A 3 28.24 0.03 7.83
C LEU A 3 27.26 0.49 6.74
N GLU A 4 26.70 -0.43 5.96
CA GLU A 4 25.41 -0.15 5.34
C GLU A 4 24.48 0.09 6.53
N GLU A 5 24.35 1.36 6.91
CA GLU A 5 23.47 1.79 7.98
C GLU A 5 22.07 1.30 7.58
N MET A 6 21.49 0.42 8.40
CA MET A 6 20.13 -0.07 8.16
C MET A 6 19.20 1.14 8.25
N GLN A 7 18.87 1.70 7.09
CA GLN A 7 18.09 2.91 6.94
C GLN A 7 16.68 2.55 6.48
N VAL A 8 15.68 3.11 7.14
CA VAL A 8 14.27 2.98 6.76
C VAL A 8 13.78 4.26 6.09
N GLU A 9 12.73 4.16 5.28
CA GLU A 9 12.05 5.31 4.71
C GLU A 9 10.67 5.51 5.34
N PHE A 10 10.42 6.69 5.91
CA PHE A 10 9.08 7.10 6.28
C PHE A 10 8.34 7.57 5.03
N LEU A 11 7.30 6.86 4.65
CA LEU A 11 6.50 7.15 3.47
C LEU A 11 5.43 8.18 3.81
N ILE A 12 5.47 9.32 3.12
CA ILE A 12 4.57 10.45 3.33
C ILE A 12 3.54 10.47 2.19
N ASN A 13 2.26 10.40 2.54
CA ASN A 13 1.17 10.56 1.59
C ASN A 13 1.13 12.04 1.13
N PRO A 14 1.30 12.34 -0.17
CA PRO A 14 1.35 13.72 -0.65
C PRO A 14 0.01 14.44 -0.58
N LEU A 15 -1.12 13.71 -0.61
CA LEU A 15 -2.47 14.27 -0.57
C LEU A 15 -2.91 14.59 0.87
N LYS A 16 -2.56 13.72 1.82
CA LYS A 16 -2.93 13.84 3.24
C LYS A 16 -1.83 14.51 4.09
N ASN A 17 -0.62 14.69 3.53
CA ASN A 17 0.57 15.22 4.19
C ASN A 17 0.86 14.55 5.55
N ARG A 18 0.83 13.22 5.56
CA ARG A 18 1.07 12.40 6.77
C ARG A 18 1.94 11.20 6.45
N VAL A 19 2.67 10.71 7.45
CA VAL A 19 3.32 9.40 7.37
C VAL A 19 2.23 8.32 7.39
N TRP A 20 2.28 7.39 6.44
CA TRP A 20 1.32 6.29 6.34
C TRP A 20 1.97 4.91 6.46
N ALA A 21 3.27 4.79 6.21
CA ALA A 21 4.02 3.55 6.39
C ALA A 21 5.50 3.82 6.61
N VAL A 22 6.20 2.80 7.10
CA VAL A 22 7.66 2.74 7.13
C VAL A 22 8.11 1.63 6.17
N SER A 23 8.93 1.98 5.17
CA SER A 23 9.56 1.01 4.28
C SER A 23 10.85 0.50 4.91
N MET A 24 10.90 -0.80 5.15
CA MET A 24 12.08 -1.49 5.66
C MET A 24 13.13 -1.69 4.54
N PRO A 25 14.40 -1.94 4.87
CA PRO A 25 15.47 -2.11 3.88
C PRO A 25 15.26 -3.29 2.92
N ASP A 26 14.49 -4.30 3.33
CA ASP A 26 14.12 -5.47 2.54
C ASP A 26 12.85 -5.26 1.68
N GLY A 27 12.23 -4.08 1.76
CA GLY A 27 11.00 -3.74 1.05
C GLY A 27 9.72 -4.10 1.81
N GLU A 28 9.81 -4.65 3.03
CA GLU A 28 8.62 -4.82 3.87
C GLU A 28 8.02 -3.45 4.22
N LEU A 29 6.70 -3.32 4.05
CA LEU A 29 5.96 -2.12 4.42
C LEU A 29 5.30 -2.31 5.79
N MET A 30 5.72 -1.50 6.75
CA MET A 30 5.13 -1.45 8.08
C MET A 30 4.13 -0.30 8.16
N ASP A 31 2.85 -0.62 7.95
CA ASP A 31 1.73 0.32 8.00
C ASP A 31 0.85 0.14 9.26
N ASP A 32 1.37 -0.57 10.27
CA ASP A 32 0.69 -0.69 11.55
C ASP A 32 0.77 0.61 12.37
N ILE A 33 -0.24 0.81 13.23
CA ILE A 33 -0.40 2.03 14.02
C ILE A 33 0.81 2.34 14.92
N ILE A 34 1.52 1.33 15.42
CA ILE A 34 2.65 1.54 16.33
C ILE A 34 3.85 2.03 15.53
N SER A 35 4.13 1.41 14.38
CA SER A 35 5.21 1.82 13.49
C SER A 35 5.04 3.26 13.00
N ILE A 36 3.84 3.61 12.54
CA ILE A 36 3.50 4.96 12.07
C ILE A 36 3.65 5.98 13.22
N LYS A 37 3.07 5.72 14.40
CA LYS A 37 3.17 6.64 15.54
C LYS A 37 4.60 6.90 15.97
N ARG A 38 5.46 5.87 15.92
CA ARG A 38 6.89 6.02 16.20
C ARG A 38 7.60 6.86 15.15
N ALA A 39 7.29 6.65 13.87
CA ALA A 39 7.86 7.46 12.79
C ALA A 39 7.47 8.95 12.93
N VAL A 40 6.20 9.22 13.22
CA VAL A 40 5.70 10.58 13.51
C VAL A 40 6.44 11.19 14.71
N PHE A 41 6.59 10.45 15.81
CA PHE A 41 7.34 10.91 16.97
C PHE A 41 8.80 11.26 16.63
N CYS A 42 9.47 10.44 15.81
CA CYS A 42 10.84 10.72 15.35
C CYS A 42 10.93 12.03 14.57
N LEU A 43 9.98 12.30 13.68
CA LEU A 43 9.91 13.55 12.93
C LEU A 43 9.67 14.76 13.85
N GLU A 44 8.74 14.66 14.79
CA GLU A 44 8.36 15.75 15.69
C GLU A 44 9.44 16.05 16.73
N SER A 45 10.11 15.02 17.24
CA SER A 45 11.12 15.14 18.31
C SER A 45 12.55 15.25 17.77
N ASN A 46 12.73 15.17 16.43
CA ASN A 46 14.03 15.16 15.75
C ASN A 46 14.98 14.07 16.29
N GLU A 47 14.42 12.88 16.54
CA GLU A 47 15.19 11.71 16.99
C GLU A 47 16.02 11.17 15.83
N GLN A 48 17.29 10.83 16.07
CA GLN A 48 18.17 10.33 15.01
C GLN A 48 17.82 8.91 14.56
N TYR A 49 17.18 8.12 15.43
CA TYR A 49 16.91 6.72 15.20
C TYR A 49 15.43 6.39 15.37
N TRP A 50 14.94 5.52 14.51
CA TRP A 50 13.63 4.89 14.62
C TRP A 50 13.78 3.50 15.20
N LEU A 51 12.97 3.20 16.22
CA LEU A 51 12.99 1.92 16.91
C LEU A 51 11.90 1.02 16.33
N ASN A 52 12.29 -0.08 15.70
CA ASN A 52 11.33 -1.06 15.19
C ASN A 52 10.56 -1.71 16.35
N PRO A 53 9.22 -1.76 16.32
CA PRO A 53 8.41 -2.43 17.34
C PRO A 53 8.78 -3.90 17.59
N PHE A 54 9.32 -4.58 16.57
CA PHE A 54 9.72 -5.99 16.62
C PHE A 54 11.21 -6.21 16.91
N GLY A 55 11.97 -5.12 17.10
CA GLY A 55 13.38 -5.14 17.49
C GLY A 55 14.31 -4.53 16.45
N GLY A 56 15.39 -3.91 16.92
CA GLY A 56 16.34 -3.18 16.08
C GLY A 56 16.18 -1.66 16.15
N SER A 57 17.23 -0.96 15.71
CA SER A 57 17.30 0.50 15.65
C SER A 57 17.85 0.90 14.30
N TYR A 58 17.15 1.82 13.64
CA TYR A 58 17.39 2.16 12.25
C TYR A 58 17.60 3.66 12.13
N MET A 59 18.50 4.09 11.24
CA MET A 59 18.45 5.47 10.76
C MET A 59 17.22 5.63 9.87
N TRP A 60 16.74 6.85 9.70
CA TRP A 60 15.56 7.08 8.88
C TRP A 60 15.74 8.29 7.97
N THR A 61 15.06 8.21 6.83
CA THR A 61 14.81 9.33 5.92
C THR A 61 13.33 9.39 5.60
N THR A 62 12.91 10.44 4.91
CA THR A 62 11.54 10.58 4.41
C THR A 62 11.50 10.44 2.91
N LYS A 63 10.44 9.83 2.38
CA LYS A 63 10.15 9.76 0.96
C LYS A 63 8.68 10.10 0.72
N MET A 64 8.43 10.94 -0.28
CA MET A 64 7.06 11.19 -0.73
C MET A 64 6.58 10.00 -1.54
N SER A 65 5.43 9.47 -1.18
CA SER A 65 4.71 8.43 -1.91
C SER A 65 4.11 8.95 -3.20
N GLU A 66 3.75 8.03 -4.09
CA GLU A 66 2.90 8.36 -5.22
C GLU A 66 1.49 8.77 -4.73
N PRO A 67 0.78 9.65 -5.44
CA PRO A 67 -0.62 9.94 -5.13
C PRO A 67 -1.44 8.65 -5.10
N TYR A 68 -2.30 8.48 -4.09
CA TYR A 68 -3.15 7.28 -3.89
C TYR A 68 -2.43 5.98 -3.50
N GLU A 69 -1.11 5.98 -3.29
CA GLU A 69 -0.36 4.75 -2.93
C GLU A 69 -0.86 4.14 -1.60
N GLU A 70 -1.09 4.96 -0.58
CA GLU A 70 -1.63 4.54 0.72
C GLU A 70 -2.99 3.85 0.55
N GLU A 71 -3.89 4.52 -0.18
CA GLU A 71 -5.23 4.04 -0.47
C GLU A 71 -5.16 2.72 -1.25
N PHE A 72 -4.25 2.61 -2.21
CA PHE A 72 -4.13 1.42 -3.05
C PHE A 72 -3.63 0.20 -2.28
N VAL A 73 -2.68 0.40 -1.36
CA VAL A 73 -2.23 -0.68 -0.46
C VAL A 73 -3.38 -1.14 0.44
N LYS A 74 -4.17 -0.22 1.00
CA LYS A 74 -5.36 -0.55 1.79
C LYS A 74 -6.40 -1.32 0.96
N PHE A 75 -6.68 -0.83 -0.26
CA PHE A 75 -7.55 -1.49 -1.22
C PHE A 75 -7.14 -2.93 -1.51
N LYS A 76 -5.85 -3.19 -1.76
CA LYS A 76 -5.36 -4.56 -1.99
C LYS A 76 -5.65 -5.47 -0.80
N LYS A 77 -5.42 -5.00 0.43
CA LYS A 77 -5.69 -5.78 1.65
C LYS A 77 -7.17 -6.11 1.81
N GLU A 78 -8.05 -5.17 1.49
CA GLU A 78 -9.50 -5.39 1.54
C GLU A 78 -9.97 -6.30 0.39
N ALA A 79 -9.49 -6.07 -0.83
CA ALA A 79 -9.82 -6.85 -2.03
C ALA A 79 -9.50 -8.33 -1.86
N GLN A 80 -8.42 -8.69 -1.15
CA GLN A 80 -8.05 -10.08 -0.84
C GLN A 80 -9.21 -10.91 -0.28
N GLN A 81 -10.09 -10.30 0.52
CA GLN A 81 -11.20 -10.98 1.18
C GLN A 81 -12.30 -11.41 0.19
N TYR A 82 -12.39 -10.73 -0.96
CA TYR A 82 -13.42 -10.96 -1.96
C TYR A 82 -12.95 -11.84 -3.12
N MET A 83 -11.64 -12.07 -3.26
CA MET A 83 -11.08 -12.86 -4.37
C MET A 83 -11.68 -14.26 -4.47
N CYS A 84 -11.99 -14.89 -3.34
CA CYS A 84 -12.57 -16.23 -3.30
C CYS A 84 -13.99 -16.33 -3.88
N ILE A 85 -14.74 -15.22 -3.92
CA ILE A 85 -16.08 -15.17 -4.53
C ILE A 85 -15.99 -15.47 -6.04
N PHE A 86 -14.88 -15.07 -6.67
CA PHE A 86 -14.65 -15.16 -8.11
C PHE A 86 -13.68 -16.29 -8.49
N ASP A 87 -13.39 -17.23 -7.58
CA ASP A 87 -12.41 -18.31 -7.75
C ASP A 87 -11.01 -17.79 -8.15
N LEU A 88 -10.64 -16.60 -7.65
CA LEU A 88 -9.34 -15.98 -7.88
C LEU A 88 -8.41 -16.15 -6.67
N SER A 89 -7.12 -16.14 -6.95
CA SER A 89 -6.05 -16.15 -5.96
C SER A 89 -5.61 -14.73 -5.58
N ILE A 90 -4.95 -14.59 -4.43
CA ILE A 90 -4.38 -13.29 -4.01
C ILE A 90 -3.37 -12.76 -5.04
N SER A 91 -2.62 -13.65 -5.71
CA SER A 91 -1.69 -13.23 -6.76
C SER A 91 -2.37 -12.59 -7.96
N ASP A 92 -3.66 -12.85 -8.19
CA ASP A 92 -4.41 -12.24 -9.30
C ASP A 92 -4.69 -10.76 -9.08
N LEU A 93 -4.48 -10.24 -7.85
CA LEU A 93 -4.49 -8.81 -7.61
C LEU A 93 -3.41 -8.08 -8.43
N GLN A 94 -2.34 -8.75 -8.89
CA GLN A 94 -1.33 -8.11 -9.75
C GLN A 94 -1.90 -7.54 -11.05
N TYR A 95 -3.06 -8.03 -11.49
CA TYR A 95 -3.76 -7.59 -12.71
C TYR A 95 -4.62 -6.34 -12.50
N MET A 96 -4.51 -5.70 -11.35
CA MET A 96 -5.16 -4.43 -11.06
C MET A 96 -4.11 -3.43 -10.63
N ASP A 97 -4.25 -2.21 -11.13
CA ASP A 97 -3.39 -1.07 -10.79
C ASP A 97 -4.24 0.19 -10.62
N PHE A 98 -3.63 1.31 -10.31
CA PHE A 98 -4.30 2.61 -10.32
C PHE A 98 -3.53 3.60 -11.21
N SER A 99 -4.25 4.58 -11.74
CA SER A 99 -3.64 5.70 -12.45
C SER A 99 -3.16 6.75 -11.44
N PRO A 100 -1.85 7.07 -11.37
CA PRO A 100 -1.35 8.10 -10.45
C PRO A 100 -1.77 9.52 -10.86
N VAL A 101 -2.37 9.69 -12.04
CA VAL A 101 -2.80 10.99 -12.58
C VAL A 101 -4.18 11.38 -12.08
N ASP A 102 -5.12 10.44 -12.10
CA ASP A 102 -6.54 10.68 -11.79
C ASP A 102 -7.11 9.74 -10.72
N GLY A 103 -6.32 8.79 -10.23
CA GLY A 103 -6.71 7.83 -9.20
C GLY A 103 -7.77 6.85 -9.68
N THR A 104 -7.90 6.59 -10.98
CA THR A 104 -8.83 5.59 -11.52
C THR A 104 -8.24 4.18 -11.41
N LEU A 105 -9.09 3.19 -11.10
CA LEU A 105 -8.68 1.79 -11.03
C LEU A 105 -8.57 1.19 -12.44
N LEU A 106 -7.42 0.59 -12.71
CA LEU A 106 -7.04 -0.02 -13.98
C LEU A 106 -7.03 -1.54 -13.84
N PHE A 107 -7.36 -2.22 -14.93
CA PHE A 107 -7.48 -3.68 -14.99
C PHE A 107 -6.74 -4.21 -16.22
N ASP A 108 -5.94 -5.25 -16.04
CA ASP A 108 -5.47 -6.08 -17.15
C ASP A 108 -6.62 -6.99 -17.59
N GLU A 109 -7.43 -6.48 -18.51
CA GLU A 109 -8.61 -7.20 -18.98
C GLU A 109 -8.26 -8.53 -19.64
N GLU A 110 -7.10 -8.61 -20.32
CA GLU A 110 -6.73 -9.82 -21.06
C GLU A 110 -6.48 -10.98 -20.09
N GLU A 111 -5.71 -10.73 -19.03
CA GLU A 111 -5.40 -11.75 -18.02
C GLU A 111 -6.61 -12.10 -17.16
N LEU A 112 -7.41 -11.12 -16.74
CA LEU A 112 -8.61 -11.39 -15.93
C LEU A 112 -9.68 -12.17 -16.69
N ARG A 113 -9.87 -11.91 -17.99
CA ARG A 113 -10.82 -12.67 -18.83
C ARG A 113 -10.38 -14.09 -19.15
N LYS A 114 -9.10 -14.44 -18.99
CA LYS A 114 -8.64 -15.84 -19.06
C LYS A 114 -9.13 -16.66 -17.86
N LYS A 115 -9.47 -16.00 -16.76
CA LYS A 115 -9.85 -16.62 -15.48
C LYS A 115 -11.34 -16.52 -15.18
N LEU A 116 -11.95 -15.39 -15.53
CA LEU A 116 -13.35 -15.08 -15.24
C LEU A 116 -14.23 -15.27 -16.46
N SER A 117 -15.45 -15.79 -16.26
CA SER A 117 -16.48 -15.80 -17.30
C SER A 117 -17.00 -14.38 -17.57
N GLY A 118 -17.72 -14.16 -18.67
CA GLY A 118 -18.13 -12.82 -19.09
C GLY A 118 -19.07 -12.09 -18.10
N ASP A 119 -19.86 -12.84 -17.32
CA ASP A 119 -20.72 -12.26 -16.27
C ASP A 119 -19.91 -12.02 -14.99
N ASP A 120 -19.12 -13.00 -14.57
CA ASP A 120 -18.25 -12.90 -13.38
C ASP A 120 -17.22 -11.77 -13.51
N TYR A 121 -16.65 -11.57 -14.70
CA TYR A 121 -15.73 -10.46 -14.98
C TYR A 121 -16.38 -9.10 -14.76
N ARG A 122 -17.62 -8.92 -15.23
CA ARG A 122 -18.34 -7.65 -15.09
C ARG A 122 -18.69 -7.37 -13.64
N GLU A 123 -19.14 -8.40 -12.92
CA GLU A 123 -19.43 -8.30 -11.49
C GLU A 123 -18.17 -8.00 -10.69
N PHE A 124 -17.06 -8.69 -10.96
CA PHE A 124 -15.76 -8.45 -10.34
C PHE A 124 -15.29 -7.01 -10.55
N VAL A 125 -15.29 -6.52 -11.79
CA VAL A 125 -14.87 -5.14 -12.09
C VAL A 125 -15.76 -4.11 -11.40
N SER A 126 -17.08 -4.35 -11.34
CA SER A 126 -18.00 -3.46 -10.61
C SER A 126 -17.65 -3.40 -9.13
N LEU A 127 -17.54 -4.58 -8.49
CA LEU A 127 -17.23 -4.68 -7.07
C LEU A 127 -15.88 -4.03 -6.72
N MET A 128 -14.83 -4.29 -7.51
CA MET A 128 -13.51 -3.72 -7.26
C MET A 128 -13.49 -2.21 -7.42
N LYS A 129 -14.23 -1.65 -8.38
CA LYS A 129 -14.37 -0.20 -8.53
C LYS A 129 -15.13 0.42 -7.36
N GLU A 130 -16.23 -0.19 -6.93
CA GLU A 130 -17.00 0.27 -5.77
C GLU A 130 -16.15 0.24 -4.50
N LEU A 131 -15.40 -0.85 -4.28
CA LEU A 131 -14.47 -0.96 -3.16
C LEU A 131 -13.37 0.11 -3.22
N TRP A 132 -12.83 0.39 -4.41
CA TRP A 132 -11.79 1.39 -4.60
C TRP A 132 -12.26 2.80 -4.27
N GLU A 133 -13.44 3.19 -4.75
CA GLU A 133 -14.00 4.51 -4.43
C GLU A 133 -14.30 4.64 -2.94
N TYR A 134 -14.80 3.57 -2.29
CA TYR A 134 -14.99 3.56 -0.83
C TYR A 134 -13.68 3.78 -0.07
N VAL A 135 -12.59 3.11 -0.48
CA VAL A 135 -11.28 3.25 0.17
C VAL A 135 -10.66 4.63 -0.06
N LYS A 136 -10.87 5.24 -1.24
CA LYS A 136 -10.36 6.57 -1.56
C LYS A 136 -11.03 7.71 -0.81
N GLU A 137 -12.32 7.57 -0.50
CA GLU A 137 -13.08 8.59 0.23
C GLU A 137 -12.73 8.66 1.73
N ASP A 138 -12.09 7.63 2.29
CA ASP A 138 -11.69 7.48 3.70
C ASP A 138 -10.28 8.05 3.99
#